data_AF-A0A0R3T751-F1
#
_entry.id   AF-A0A0R3T751-F1
#
_cell.length_a   1.000
_cell.length_b   1.000
_cell.length_c   1.000
_cell.angle_alpha   90.00
_cell.angle_beta   90.00
_cell.angle_gamma   90.00
#
_symmetry.space_group_name_H-M   'P 1'
#
loop_
_entity.id
_entity.type
_entity.pdbx_description
1 polymer ?
#
loop_
_entity_poly.entity_id
_entity_poly.type
_entity_poly.pdbx_seq_one_letter_code
_entity_poly.pdbx_strand_id
1 'polypeptide(L)'
;MPATNIALNKIEDFINSNPLELIYSNEDPATYLHCSGTRTTPDLLLASNDFSEHTQYKIMDNPGSGHKPVIASITIGSKSMTRKVPTKLSWNFKKADWSRCTNLLENELQRSPLNFNQHPDKLCDRPLNFNQHPDKLCIDMIH
;
A
#
# COMPACT_ATOMS: atom_id res chain seq x y z
N MET A 1 -13.93 17.94 -25.56
CA MET A 1 -12.47 18.02 -25.36
C MET A 1 -12.16 17.26 -24.09
N PRO A 2 -11.28 16.25 -24.09
CA PRO A 2 -10.94 15.55 -22.86
C PRO A 2 -10.16 16.53 -21.97
N ALA A 3 -10.55 16.64 -20.70
CA ALA A 3 -9.84 17.47 -19.75
C ALA A 3 -8.42 16.91 -19.58
N THR A 4 -7.42 17.64 -20.07
CA THR A 4 -6.02 17.26 -19.95
C THR A 4 -5.62 17.33 -18.48
N ASN A 5 -5.35 16.20 -17.85
CA ASN A 5 -4.95 16.15 -16.45
C ASN A 5 -3.50 16.67 -16.33
N ILE A 6 -3.36 17.92 -15.88
CA ILE A 6 -2.07 18.63 -15.73
C ILE A 6 -1.02 17.81 -14.96
N ALA A 7 -1.45 16.98 -13.99
CA ALA A 7 -0.53 16.14 -13.23
C ALA A 7 0.05 14.99 -14.06
N LEU A 8 -0.77 14.37 -14.93
CA LEU A 8 -0.32 13.29 -15.80
C LEU A 8 0.69 13.79 -16.83
N ASN A 9 0.42 14.95 -17.44
CA ASN A 9 1.35 15.55 -18.40
C ASN A 9 2.72 15.81 -17.79
N LYS A 10 2.78 16.30 -16.54
CA LYS A 10 4.06 16.53 -15.84
C LYS A 10 4.83 15.23 -15.59
N ILE A 11 4.13 14.14 -15.30
CA ILE A 11 4.74 12.82 -15.11
C ILE A 11 5.24 12.28 -16.45
N GLU A 12 4.45 12.41 -17.50
CA GLU A 12 4.83 12.03 -18.87
C GLU A 12 6.07 12.81 -19.35
N ASP A 13 6.07 14.13 -19.19
CA ASP A 13 7.22 14.98 -19.52
C ASP A 13 8.47 14.59 -18.71
N PHE A 14 8.31 14.24 -17.43
CA PHE A 14 9.40 13.77 -16.59
C PHE A 14 9.96 12.43 -17.07
N ILE A 15 9.12 11.46 -17.39
CA ILE A 15 9.55 10.16 -17.91
C ILE A 15 10.27 10.36 -19.26
N ASN A 16 9.69 11.15 -20.17
CA ASN A 16 10.24 11.40 -21.51
C ASN A 16 11.56 12.19 -21.49
N SER A 17 11.82 12.95 -20.42
CA SER A 17 13.06 13.74 -20.27
C SER A 17 14.18 12.99 -19.55
N ASN A 18 13.93 11.77 -19.06
CA ASN A 18 14.89 10.97 -18.29
C ASN A 18 15.06 9.57 -18.89
N PRO A 19 16.15 8.84 -18.61
CA PRO A 19 16.33 7.45 -19.03
C PRO A 19 15.52 6.49 -18.13
N LEU A 20 14.22 6.77 -18.01
CA LEU A 20 13.24 6.01 -17.25
C LEU A 20 12.16 5.48 -18.19
N GLU A 21 11.69 4.29 -17.91
CA GLU A 21 10.58 3.65 -18.61
C GLU A 21 9.49 3.29 -17.62
N LEU A 22 8.24 3.50 -18.04
CA LEU A 22 7.07 3.03 -17.32
C LEU A 22 6.87 1.55 -17.60
N ILE A 23 6.96 0.73 -16.55
CA ILE A 23 6.67 -0.70 -16.63
C ILE A 23 5.17 -0.89 -16.43
N TYR A 24 4.47 -1.16 -17.52
CA TYR A 24 3.02 -1.22 -17.56
C TYR A 24 2.51 -2.20 -18.63
N SER A 25 1.40 -2.88 -18.36
CA SER A 25 0.67 -3.77 -19.27
C SER A 25 -0.82 -3.47 -19.19
N ASN A 26 -1.51 -3.46 -20.34
CA ASN A 26 -2.95 -3.20 -20.41
C ASN A 26 -3.80 -4.40 -19.93
N GLU A 27 -3.17 -5.57 -19.84
CA GLU A 27 -3.78 -6.81 -19.39
C GLU A 27 -3.86 -6.88 -17.86
N ASP A 28 -3.13 -6.02 -17.17
CA ASP A 28 -3.07 -6.01 -15.72
C ASP A 28 -4.33 -5.43 -15.05
N PRO A 29 -4.71 -5.96 -13.87
CA PRO A 29 -5.83 -5.41 -13.13
C PRO A 29 -5.51 -4.02 -12.58
N ALA A 30 -6.52 -3.19 -12.37
CA ALA A 30 -6.34 -1.89 -11.73
C ALA A 30 -5.70 -2.02 -10.33
N THR A 31 -4.76 -1.12 -10.03
CA THR A 31 -4.05 -1.11 -8.73
C THR A 31 -4.89 -0.53 -7.60
N TYR A 32 -5.99 0.18 -7.91
CA TYR A 32 -6.88 0.75 -6.92
C TYR A 32 -8.34 0.41 -7.19
N LEU A 33 -9.04 -0.04 -6.15
CA LEU A 33 -10.49 -0.19 -6.09
C LEU A 33 -11.04 0.83 -5.10
N HIS A 34 -11.73 1.85 -5.64
CA HIS A 34 -12.43 2.84 -4.83
C HIS A 34 -13.70 2.25 -4.21
N CYS A 35 -14.17 2.81 -3.10
CA CYS A 35 -15.41 2.38 -2.44
C CYS A 35 -16.66 2.53 -3.33
N SER A 36 -16.60 3.40 -4.36
CA SER A 36 -17.64 3.50 -5.39
C SER A 36 -17.68 2.32 -6.37
N GLY A 37 -16.74 1.37 -6.26
CA GLY A 37 -16.54 0.29 -7.22
C GLY A 37 -15.71 0.70 -8.45
N THR A 38 -15.31 1.98 -8.54
CA THR A 38 -14.45 2.47 -9.62
C THR A 38 -13.05 1.88 -9.48
N ARG A 39 -12.49 1.43 -10.62
CA ARG A 39 -11.15 0.85 -10.71
C ARG A 39 -10.22 1.83 -11.41
N THR A 40 -9.10 2.18 -10.78
CA THR A 40 -8.09 3.09 -11.35
C THR A 40 -6.67 2.57 -11.09
N THR A 41 -5.70 3.08 -11.84
CA THR A 41 -4.28 2.71 -11.70
C THR A 41 -3.46 3.94 -11.37
N PRO A 42 -3.54 4.47 -10.14
CA PRO A 42 -2.72 5.60 -9.72
C PRO A 42 -1.28 5.21 -9.37
N ASP A 43 -1.02 3.92 -9.11
CA ASP A 43 0.27 3.41 -8.69
C ASP A 43 1.14 3.10 -9.92
N LEU A 44 2.33 3.71 -10.00
CA LEU A 44 3.23 3.61 -11.14
C LEU A 44 4.51 2.86 -10.77
N LEU A 45 4.96 1.99 -11.66
CA LEU A 45 6.28 1.35 -11.58
C LEU A 45 7.19 1.90 -12.67
N LEU A 46 8.23 2.62 -12.27
CA LEU A 46 9.26 3.13 -13.18
C LEU A 46 10.55 2.34 -12.98
N ALA A 47 11.19 1.96 -14.08
CA ALA A 47 12.54 1.41 -14.08
C ALA A 47 13.44 2.28 -14.94
N SER A 48 14.74 2.30 -14.67
CA SER A 48 15.67 2.86 -15.66
C SER A 48 15.70 1.96 -16.89
N ASN A 49 15.92 2.54 -18.07
CA ASN A 49 16.03 1.80 -19.34
C ASN A 49 17.03 0.63 -19.26
N ASP A 50 18.12 0.78 -18.50
CA ASP A 50 19.13 -0.27 -18.32
C ASP A 50 18.60 -1.52 -17.59
N PHE A 51 17.50 -1.39 -16.85
CA PHE A 51 16.92 -2.43 -16.01
C PHE A 51 15.48 -2.78 -16.39
N SER A 52 14.84 -2.06 -17.31
CA SER A 52 13.43 -2.24 -17.67
C SER A 52 13.16 -3.64 -18.21
N GLU A 53 13.99 -4.13 -19.13
CA GLU A 53 13.92 -5.50 -19.68
C GLU A 53 14.10 -6.59 -18.62
N HIS A 54 14.83 -6.28 -17.54
CA HIS A 54 15.12 -7.21 -16.45
C HIS A 54 14.15 -7.07 -15.27
N THR A 55 13.19 -6.16 -15.38
CA THR A 55 12.18 -5.87 -14.36
C THR A 55 10.88 -6.56 -14.75
N GLN A 56 10.46 -7.51 -13.93
CA GLN A 56 9.13 -8.11 -14.01
C GLN A 56 8.28 -7.58 -12.87
N TYR A 57 6.98 -7.48 -13.07
CA TYR A 57 6.08 -7.11 -11.98
C TYR A 57 4.77 -7.89 -12.02
N LYS A 58 4.08 -7.85 -10.90
CA LYS A 58 2.75 -8.41 -10.74
C LYS A 58 1.95 -7.62 -9.74
N ILE A 59 0.69 -7.39 -10.05
CA ILE A 59 -0.29 -6.83 -9.12
C ILE A 59 -0.89 -7.98 -8.31
N MET A 60 -0.77 -7.91 -6.99
CA MET A 60 -1.34 -8.89 -6.09
C MET A 60 -2.71 -8.44 -5.60
N ASP A 61 -3.63 -9.39 -5.48
CA ASP A 61 -4.87 -9.14 -4.75
C ASP A 61 -4.60 -9.02 -3.25
N ASN A 62 -5.17 -7.99 -2.63
CA ASN A 62 -5.06 -7.74 -1.20
C ASN A 62 -6.44 -7.81 -0.55
N PRO A 63 -6.65 -8.65 0.49
CA PRO A 63 -7.96 -8.83 1.09
C PRO A 63 -8.50 -7.64 1.90
N GLY A 64 -7.71 -6.58 2.15
CA GLY A 64 -8.09 -5.55 3.12
C GLY A 64 -7.89 -4.08 2.74
N SER A 65 -7.32 -3.75 1.57
CA SER A 65 -7.14 -2.37 1.12
C SER A 65 -7.73 -2.16 -0.27
N GLY A 66 -8.22 -0.94 -0.55
CA GLY A 66 -8.55 -0.53 -1.91
C GLY A 66 -7.32 -0.55 -2.83
N HIS A 67 -6.13 -0.25 -2.30
CA HIS A 67 -4.88 -0.38 -3.04
C HIS A 67 -4.38 -1.83 -3.05
N LYS A 68 -4.12 -2.32 -4.25
CA LYS A 68 -3.51 -3.60 -4.56
C LYS A 68 -1.99 -3.45 -4.60
N PRO A 69 -1.23 -4.31 -3.89
CA PRO A 69 0.22 -4.28 -3.94
C PRO A 69 0.76 -4.54 -5.34
N VAL A 70 1.73 -3.73 -5.75
CA VAL A 70 2.56 -3.96 -6.93
C VAL A 70 3.87 -4.55 -6.48
N ILE A 71 4.18 -5.79 -6.88
CA ILE A 71 5.45 -6.44 -6.57
C ILE A 71 6.30 -6.46 -7.84
N ALA A 72 7.50 -5.91 -7.76
CA ALA A 72 8.49 -5.94 -8.83
C ALA A 72 9.68 -6.83 -8.44
N SER A 73 10.22 -7.54 -9.43
CA SER A 73 11.42 -8.37 -9.32
C SER A 73 12.40 -7.92 -10.41
N ILE A 74 13.62 -7.59 -10.00
CA ILE A 74 14.67 -7.13 -10.91
C ILE A 74 15.77 -8.18 -10.93
N THR A 75 16.08 -8.69 -12.12
CA THR A 75 17.17 -9.65 -12.29
C THR A 75 18.49 -8.89 -12.49
N ILE A 76 19.37 -8.94 -11.50
CA ILE A 76 20.69 -8.30 -11.58
C ILE A 76 21.70 -9.33 -12.07
N GLY A 77 22.25 -9.13 -13.28
CA GLY A 77 23.35 -9.92 -13.81
C GLY A 77 24.59 -9.81 -12.91
N SER A 78 25.10 -10.92 -12.41
CA SER A 78 26.25 -10.93 -11.51
C SER A 78 27.57 -10.69 -12.27
N LYS A 79 28.03 -9.44 -12.36
CA LYS A 79 29.49 -9.22 -12.22
C LYS A 79 29.79 -9.37 -10.74
N SER A 80 30.31 -10.55 -10.38
CA SER A 80 30.64 -10.95 -9.01
C SER A 80 31.32 -9.84 -8.22
N MET A 81 30.55 -9.16 -7.37
CA MET A 81 31.06 -8.50 -6.17
C MET A 81 30.55 -9.30 -4.99
N THR A 82 31.36 -10.25 -4.53
CA THR A 82 31.21 -10.92 -3.23
C THR A 82 31.46 -9.91 -2.11
N ARG A 83 30.51 -9.00 -1.89
CA ARG A 83 30.34 -8.40 -0.58
C ARG A 83 29.20 -9.15 0.09
N LYS A 84 29.55 -10.12 0.94
CA LYS A 84 28.60 -10.70 1.90
C LYS A 84 28.13 -9.57 2.81
N VAL A 85 27.07 -8.87 2.40
CA VAL A 85 26.29 -8.06 3.34
C VAL A 85 25.60 -9.07 4.25
N PRO A 86 25.74 -8.98 5.58
CA PRO A 86 24.95 -9.82 6.46
C PRO A 86 23.48 -9.62 6.09
N THR A 87 22.81 -10.68 5.66
CA THR A 87 21.36 -10.71 5.59
C THR A 87 20.87 -10.50 7.01
N LYS A 88 20.50 -9.26 7.34
CA LYS A 88 19.69 -8.99 8.53
C LYS A 88 18.33 -9.64 8.30
N LEU A 89 18.26 -10.94 8.56
CA LEU A 89 17.01 -11.64 8.77
C LEU A 89 16.51 -11.23 10.14
N SER A 90 15.61 -10.26 10.16
CA SER A 90 14.28 -10.47 10.74
C SER A 90 13.54 -9.14 10.68
N TRP A 91 12.57 -9.08 9.79
CA TRP A 91 11.33 -8.40 10.16
C TRP A 91 10.80 -9.14 11.38
N ASN A 92 11.07 -8.63 12.58
CA ASN A 92 10.37 -9.08 13.79
C ASN A 92 8.93 -8.60 13.67
N PHE A 93 8.12 -9.29 12.84
CA PHE A 93 6.69 -9.27 13.00
C PHE A 93 6.40 -10.00 14.32
N LYS A 94 6.54 -9.30 15.46
CA LYS A 94 5.66 -9.61 16.58
C LYS A 94 4.25 -9.43 16.01
N LYS A 95 3.58 -10.55 15.72
CA LYS A 95 2.21 -10.51 15.23
C LYS A 95 1.39 -9.73 16.27
N ALA A 96 0.45 -8.92 15.80
CA ALA A 96 -0.49 -8.27 16.69
C ALA A 96 -1.13 -9.33 17.61
N ASP A 97 -1.24 -9.02 18.90
CA ASP A 97 -2.05 -9.80 19.83
C ASP A 97 -3.52 -9.55 19.50
N TRP A 98 -4.02 -10.32 18.53
CA TRP A 98 -5.39 -10.24 18.06
C TRP A 98 -6.38 -10.51 19.19
N SER A 99 -6.03 -11.35 20.17
CA SER A 99 -6.91 -11.61 21.32
C SER A 99 -7.11 -10.36 22.16
N ARG A 100 -6.01 -9.64 22.48
CA ARG A 100 -6.10 -8.36 23.20
C ARG A 100 -6.87 -7.32 22.39
N CYS A 101 -6.64 -7.25 21.08
CA CYS A 101 -7.36 -6.32 20.20
C CYS A 101 -8.86 -6.61 20.17
N THR A 102 -9.25 -7.87 19.97
CA THR A 102 -10.65 -8.32 20.00
C THR A 102 -11.30 -8.01 21.35
N ASN A 103 -10.65 -8.33 22.46
CA ASN A 103 -11.18 -8.07 23.79
C ASN A 103 -11.39 -6.57 24.05
N LEU A 104 -10.45 -5.71 23.64
CA LEU A 104 -10.59 -4.25 23.78
C LEU A 104 -11.73 -3.73 22.92
N LEU A 105 -11.82 -4.18 21.66
CA LEU A 105 -12.85 -3.77 20.73
C LEU A 105 -14.25 -4.20 21.19
N GLU A 106 -14.41 -5.45 21.63
CA GLU A 106 -15.67 -5.97 22.14
C GLU A 106 -16.11 -5.24 23.41
N ASN A 107 -15.19 -4.96 24.33
CA ASN A 107 -15.50 -4.18 25.54
C ASN A 107 -15.97 -2.75 25.21
N GLU A 108 -15.33 -2.09 24.24
CA GLU A 108 -15.75 -0.75 23.82
C GLU A 108 -17.08 -0.77 23.04
N LEU A 109 -17.31 -1.77 22.18
CA LEU A 109 -18.59 -1.95 21.49
C LEU A 109 -19.75 -2.23 22.45
N GLN A 110 -19.51 -2.98 23.53
CA GLN A 110 -20.49 -3.19 24.58
C GLN A 110 -20.80 -1.89 25.35
N ARG A 111 -19.78 -1.06 25.59
CA ARG A 111 -19.94 0.25 26.26
C ARG A 111 -20.63 1.30 25.39
N SER A 112 -20.37 1.26 24.08
CA SER A 112 -20.89 2.21 23.10
C SER A 112 -21.46 1.48 21.88
N PRO A 113 -22.71 0.99 21.95
CA PRO A 113 -23.34 0.29 20.84
C PRO A 113 -23.36 1.15 19.57
N LEU A 114 -23.00 0.53 18.44
CA LEU A 114 -23.05 1.19 17.14
C LEU A 114 -24.51 1.40 16.71
N ASN A 115 -24.82 2.62 16.26
CA ASN A 115 -26.12 2.92 15.68
C ASN A 115 -26.04 2.76 14.16
N PHE A 116 -26.51 1.61 13.65
CA PHE A 116 -26.48 1.28 12.22
C PHE A 116 -27.43 2.13 11.36
N ASN A 117 -28.28 2.96 11.97
CA ASN A 117 -29.13 3.92 11.25
C ASN A 117 -28.39 5.24 10.96
N GLN A 118 -27.15 5.41 11.44
CA GLN A 118 -26.32 6.58 11.15
C GLN A 118 -25.48 6.36 9.88
N HIS A 119 -25.34 7.43 9.08
CA HIS A 119 -24.48 7.44 7.90
C HIS A 119 -23.02 7.12 8.30
N PRO A 120 -22.29 6.26 7.55
CA PRO A 120 -20.96 5.78 7.92
C PRO A 120 -19.95 6.91 8.20
N ASP A 121 -20.06 8.03 7.49
CA ASP A 121 -19.22 9.21 7.69
C ASP A 121 -19.30 9.77 9.11
N LYS A 122 -20.46 9.64 9.77
CA LYS A 122 -20.68 10.09 11.16
C LYS A 122 -20.15 9.11 12.21
N LEU A 123 -19.77 7.90 11.80
CA LEU A 123 -19.09 6.91 12.66
C LEU A 123 -17.59 7.20 12.76
N CYS A 124 -16.99 7.79 11.71
CA CYS A 124 -15.59 8.23 11.69
C CYS A 124 -15.33 9.44 12.60
N ASP A 125 -16.35 10.27 12.86
CA ASP A 125 -16.25 11.46 13.73
C ASP A 125 -16.35 11.13 15.23
N ARG A 126 -16.77 9.91 15.60
CA ARG A 126 -16.67 9.46 16.99
C ARG A 126 -15.21 9.10 17.23
N PRO A 127 -14.46 9.86 18.05
CA PRO A 127 -13.17 9.36 18.51
C PRO A 127 -13.48 8.10 19.31
N LEU A 128 -13.20 6.93 18.75
CA LEU A 128 -12.87 5.78 19.57
C LEU A 128 -11.76 6.31 20.47
N ASN A 129 -12.06 6.43 21.76
CA ASN A 129 -11.17 7.04 22.75
C ASN A 129 -10.04 6.05 23.08
N PHE A 130 -9.36 5.56 22.04
CA PHE A 130 -7.99 5.11 22.14
C PHE A 130 -7.19 6.38 22.41
N ASN A 131 -6.93 6.66 23.69
CA ASN A 131 -6.10 7.78 24.15
C ASN A 131 -4.62 7.69 23.72
N GLN A 132 -4.35 7.06 22.58
CA GLN A 132 -3.05 6.92 21.98
C GLN A 132 -3.21 7.00 20.47
N HIS A 133 -2.61 8.05 19.90
CA HIS A 133 -2.27 8.17 18.49
C HIS A 133 -1.86 6.80 17.92
N PRO A 134 -2.28 6.40 16.71
CA PRO A 134 -2.05 5.04 16.18
C PRO A 134 -0.58 4.61 16.23
N ASP A 135 0.34 5.56 16.17
CA ASP A 135 1.79 5.37 16.28
C ASP A 135 2.26 4.86 17.67
N LYS A 136 1.52 5.15 18.75
CA LYS A 136 1.86 4.71 20.12
C LYS A 136 1.39 3.28 20.42
N LEU A 137 0.31 2.82 19.79
CA LEU A 137 -0.16 1.42 19.89
C LEU A 137 0.85 0.43 19.32
N CYS A 138 1.59 0.81 18.26
CA CYS A 138 2.66 -0.01 17.70
C CYS A 138 3.88 -0.18 18.64
N ILE A 139 4.13 0.79 19.53
CA ILE A 139 5.29 0.76 20.45
C ILE A 139 4.95 0.01 21.75
N ASP A 140 3.75 0.19 22.29
CA ASP A 140 3.32 -0.45 23.54
C ASP A 140 2.96 -1.95 23.38
N MET A 141 2.92 -2.47 22.15
CA MET A 141 2.73 -3.89 21.84
C MET A 141 4.05 -4.66 21.65
N ILE A 142 5.22 -4.04 21.90
CA ILE A 142 6.55 -4.65 21.72
C ILE A 142 7.19 -5.17 23.02
N HIS A 143 6.61 -5.02 24.20
CA HIS A 143 7.07 -5.75 25.40
C HIS A 143 6.34 -7.09 25.55
#